data_AF-A0AA44RJ74-F1
#
_entry.id   AF-A0AA44RJ74-F1
#
_cell.length_a   1.000
_cell.length_b   1.000
_cell.length_c   1.000
_cell.angle_alpha   90.00
_cell.angle_beta   90.00
_cell.angle_gamma   90.00
#
_symmetry.space_group_name_H-M   'P 1'
#
loop_
_entity.id
_entity.type
_entity.pdbx_description
1 polymer ?
#
loop_
_entity_poly.entity_id
_entity_poly.type
_entity_poly.pdbx_seq_one_letter_code
_entity_poly.pdbx_strand_id
1 'polypeptide(L)' 'MDSTIDEEKRIEFEKFIIERFGDAVNLRRAKNGGNGYISWEAAVAWIVWRERSSHHEATPTSDGN' A
#
# COMPACT_ATOMS: atom_id res chain seq x y z
N MET A 1 15.51 2.88 4.98
CA MET A 1 14.27 2.68 4.22
C MET A 1 14.42 3.53 2.98
N ASP A 2 14.51 2.88 1.82
CA ASP A 2 14.68 3.57 0.54
C ASP A 2 13.34 4.22 0.16
N SER A 3 13.29 5.56 0.23
CA SER A 3 12.08 6.34 -0.02
C SER A 3 11.51 6.13 -1.43
N THR A 4 12.32 5.65 -2.37
CA THR A 4 11.89 5.38 -3.75
C THR A 4 11.02 4.12 -3.85
N ILE A 5 11.36 3.07 -3.10
CA ILE A 5 10.61 1.80 -3.05
C ILE A 5 9.22 2.01 -2.42
N ASP A 6 9.13 2.85 -1.40
CA ASP A 6 7.85 3.14 -0.74
C ASP A 6 6.90 3.94 -1.64
N GLU A 7 7.43 4.75 -2.56
CA GLU A 7 6.66 5.55 -3.50
C GLU A 7 6.13 4.69 -4.67
N GLU A 8 6.93 3.77 -5.20
CA GLU A 8 6.47 2.81 -6.22
C GLU A 8 5.38 1.87 -5.70
N LYS A 9 5.56 1.30 -4.50
CA LYS A 9 4.54 0.44 -3.87
C LYS A 9 3.24 1.20 -3.64
N ARG A 10 3.33 2.49 -3.30
CA ARG A 10 2.17 3.36 -3.13
C ARG A 10 1.43 3.59 -4.45
N ILE A 11 2.15 3.85 -5.53
CA ILE A 11 1.56 4.01 -6.87
C ILE A 11 0.83 2.73 -7.29
N GLU A 12 1.41 1.56 -7.03
CA GLU A 12 0.78 0.26 -7.33
C GLU A 12 -0.51 0.05 -6.52
N PHE A 13 -0.48 0.37 -5.23
CA PHE A 13 -1.67 0.31 -4.38
C PHE A 13 -2.77 1.28 -4.83
N GLU A 14 -2.41 2.53 -5.16
CA GLU A 14 -3.37 3.53 -5.63
C GLU A 14 -4.04 3.08 -6.93
N LYS A 15 -3.28 2.50 -7.88
CA LYS A 15 -3.84 1.88 -9.09
C LYS A 15 -4.81 0.74 -8.75
N PHE A 16 -4.40 -0.19 -7.89
CA PHE A 16 -5.24 -1.32 -7.49
C PHE A 16 -6.58 -0.88 -6.88
N ILE A 17 -6.54 0.08 -5.95
CA ILE A 17 -7.75 0.60 -5.30
C ILE A 17 -8.65 1.30 -6.32
N ILE A 18 -8.10 2.13 -7.22
CA ILE A 18 -8.88 2.85 -8.23
C ILE A 18 -9.55 1.87 -9.20
N GLU A 19 -8.82 0.86 -9.69
CA GLU A 19 -9.35 -0.15 -10.60
C GLU A 19 -10.47 -0.98 -9.96
N ARG A 20 -10.40 -1.23 -8.65
CA ARG A 20 -11.39 -2.07 -7.95
C ARG A 20 -12.59 -1.32 -7.40
N PHE A 21 -12.38 -0.09 -6.94
CA PHE A 21 -13.39 0.65 -6.17
C PHE A 21 -13.73 2.01 -6.78
N GLY A 22 -12.99 2.47 -7.80
CA GLY A 22 -13.29 3.69 -8.54
C GLY A 22 -13.44 4.90 -7.62
N ASP A 23 -14.62 5.51 -7.67
CA ASP A 23 -15.00 6.70 -6.90
C ASP A 23 -15.48 6.40 -5.47
N ALA A 24 -15.67 5.12 -5.11
CA ALA A 24 -16.08 4.73 -3.75
C ALA A 24 -14.99 4.96 -2.70
N VAL A 25 -13.74 5.19 -3.11
CA VAL A 25 -12.61 5.45 -2.21
C VAL A 25 -12.01 6.82 -2.48
N ASN A 26 -11.94 7.66 -1.45
CA ASN A 26 -11.31 8.96 -1.56
C ASN A 26 -9.79 8.86 -1.35
N LEU A 27 -9.04 8.96 -2.45
CA LEU A 27 -7.57 8.96 -2.44
C LEU A 27 -6.95 10.36 -2.40
N ARG A 28 -7.76 11.42 -2.29
CA ARG A 28 -7.26 12.80 -2.33
C ARG A 28 -6.34 13.09 -1.15
N ARG A 29 -5.20 13.72 -1.45
CA ARG A 29 -4.26 14.23 -0.44
C ARG A 29 -4.79 15.54 0.15
N ALA A 30 -4.79 15.65 1.48
CA ALA A 30 -5.12 16.91 2.15
C ALA A 30 -4.11 18.02 1.79
N LYS A 31 -4.62 19.24 1.54
CA LYS A 31 -3.83 20.36 1.00
C LYS A 31 -2.93 21.05 2.05
N ASN A 32 -3.24 20.91 3.34
CA ASN A 32 -2.56 21.64 4.41
C ASN A 32 -2.17 20.70 5.57
N GLY A 33 -0.87 20.49 5.77
CA GLY A 33 -0.30 19.91 6.99
C GLY A 33 -0.23 18.39 7.05
N GLY A 34 0.90 17.81 6.64
CA GLY A 34 1.25 16.43 6.98
C GLY A 34 1.03 15.41 5.86
N ASN A 35 1.87 15.47 4.83
CA ASN A 35 2.24 14.36 3.93
C ASN A 35 1.16 13.45 3.34
N GLY A 36 -0.06 13.96 3.12
CA GLY A 36 -1.05 13.30 2.27
C GLY A 36 -1.65 12.05 2.91
N TYR A 37 -2.43 12.27 3.98
CA TYR A 37 -3.39 11.28 4.43
C TYR A 37 -4.37 10.96 3.31
N ILE A 38 -4.44 9.66 3.02
CA ILE A 38 -5.53 9.02 2.29
C ILE A 38 -6.77 9.02 3.21
N SER A 39 -7.97 8.78 2.67
CA SER A 39 -9.12 8.46 3.53
C SER A 39 -8.77 7.35 4.51
N TRP A 40 -9.43 7.30 5.68
CA TRP A 40 -9.13 6.29 6.70
C TRP A 40 -9.20 4.87 6.13
N GLU A 41 -10.18 4.62 5.27
CA GLU A 41 -10.37 3.37 4.54
C GLU A 41 -9.16 3.02 3.68
N ALA A 42 -8.65 3.98 2.90
CA ALA A 42 -7.48 3.77 2.06
C ALA A 42 -6.18 3.67 2.88
N ALA A 43 -6.08 4.34 4.02
CA ALA A 43 -4.95 4.21 4.93
C ALA A 43 -4.91 2.81 5.58
N VAL A 44 -6.06 2.29 6.02
CA VAL A 44 -6.18 0.91 6.53
C VAL A 44 -5.85 -0.10 5.44
N ALA A 45 -6.42 0.07 4.24
CA ALA A 45 -6.14 -0.81 3.11
C ALA A 45 -4.65 -0.79 2.71
N TRP A 46 -3.99 0.37 2.75
CA TRP A 46 -2.55 0.51 2.49
C TRP A 46 -1.70 -0.25 3.51
N ILE A 47 -2.02 -0.16 4.80
CA ILE A 47 -1.32 -0.90 5.86
C ILE A 47 -1.44 -2.40 5.60
N VAL A 48 -2.65 -2.91 5.37
CA VAL A 48 -2.89 -4.33 5.09
C VAL A 48 -2.16 -4.79 3.83
N TRP A 49 -2.16 -3.96 2.78
CA TRP A 49 -1.44 -4.25 1.53
C TRP A 49 0.06 -4.42 1.75
N ARG A 50 0.69 -3.47 2.48
CA ARG A 50 2.12 -3.48 2.75
C ARG A 50 2.54 -4.67 3.61
N GLU A 51 1.75 -5.01 4.63
CA GLU A 51 2.00 -6.21 5.44
C GLU A 51 1.88 -7.48 4.58
N ARG A 52 0.86 -7.59 3.72
CA ARG A 52 0.70 -8.76 2.85
C ARG A 52 1.90 -8.96 1.90
N SER A 53 2.44 -7.90 1.33
CA SER A 53 3.65 -7.98 0.50
C SER A 53 4.89 -8.42 1.29
N SER A 54 4.99 -8.03 2.57
CA SER A 54 6.11 -8.43 3.44
C SER A 54 6.06 -9.89 3.87
N HIS A 55 4.88 -10.50 3.93
CA HIS A 55 4.70 -11.90 4.31
C HIS A 55 4.99 -12.90 3.17
N HIS A 56 5.01 -12.45 1.91
CA HIS A 56 5.34 -13.30 0.77
C HIS A 56 6.85 -13.52 0.57
N GLU A 57 7.72 -12.72 1.21
CA GLU A 57 9.18 -12.92 1.18
C GLU A 57 9.69 -13.93 2.23
N ALA A 58 8.84 -14.39 3.15
CA ALA A 58 9.23 -15.24 4.27
C ALA A 58 8.89 -16.73 4.06
N THR A 59 9.30 -17.33 2.94
CA THR A 59 9.54 -18.78 2.85
C THR A 59 10.43 -19.13 1.66
N PRO A 60 11.72 -19.40 1.86
CA PRO A 60 12.35 -20.57 1.27
C PRO A 60 12.13 -21.73 2.24
N THR A 61 11.19 -22.60 1.89
CA THR A 61 11.19 -23.99 2.34
C THR A 61 12.56 -24.57 1.97
N SER A 62 13.44 -24.79 2.94
CA SER A 62 14.54 -25.74 2.78
C SER A 62 14.13 -26.99 3.55
N ASP A 63 13.33 -27.81 2.87
CA ASP A 63 13.18 -29.21 3.22
C ASP A 63 14.55 -29.89 3.20
N GLY A 64 14.74 -30.82 4.13
CA GLY A 64 16.02 -31.42 4.46
C GLY A 64 16.65 -32.27 3.35
N ASN A 65 17.98 -32.40 3.47
CA ASN A 65 18.72 -33.66 3.46
C ASN A 65 20.15 -33.42 3.98
#